data_AF-A0A956S089-F1
#
_entry.id   AF-A0A956S089-F1
#
_cell.length_a   1.000
_cell.length_b   1.000
_cell.length_c   1.000
_cell.angle_alpha   90.00
_cell.angle_beta   90.00
_cell.angle_gamma   90.00
#
_symmetry.space_group_name_H-M   'P 1'
#
loop_
_entity.id
_entity.type
_entity.pdbx_description
1 polymer ?
#
loop_
_entity_poly.entity_id
_entity_poly.type
_entity_poly.pdbx_seq_one_letter_code
_entity_poly.pdbx_strand_id
1 'polypeptide(L)'
;VKFIFQPAEEGAPAGERGGAALMLEEQAFSDPVPEAVFGLHVFPAPVGSILYRKGGFLASADNLRIVVRGKQTHGAMPWGGTDPIVTSSLIVTGLQTIVSRQVDLTDSPAIVTIGSIQGGVRGNIIPDSVVMVGTIRSHSAAVQTLVHERIRRTAESIAASQGAEAEVTIDIGYPVTANDAALTDRMTETLRGVVGTEGLVESPPIMGAEDFSYFANEVPGLFIGLGVTPPENPEMGAPNHSPLFYADERALPIGMRALAGLALEYLSARPAMD
;
A
#
# COMPACT_ATOMS: atom_id res chain seq x y z
N VAL A 1 0.68 -16.36 -23.83
CA VAL A 1 0.43 -15.05 -23.17
C VAL A 1 -1.00 -15.04 -22.66
N LYS A 2 -1.22 -14.70 -21.38
CA LYS A 2 -2.55 -14.53 -20.76
C LYS A 2 -2.76 -13.04 -20.50
N PHE A 3 -3.89 -12.49 -20.94
CA PHE A 3 -4.29 -11.11 -20.65
C PHE A 3 -5.30 -11.11 -19.50
N ILE A 4 -5.04 -10.32 -18.47
CA ILE A 4 -5.87 -10.23 -17.26
C ILE A 4 -6.58 -8.87 -17.30
N PHE A 5 -7.89 -8.89 -17.47
CA PHE A 5 -8.73 -7.69 -17.42
C PHE A 5 -9.39 -7.63 -16.06
N GLN A 6 -8.70 -7.01 -15.12
CA GLN A 6 -9.07 -7.03 -13.72
C GLN A 6 -10.10 -5.93 -13.39
N PRO A 7 -11.22 -6.27 -12.70
CA PRO A 7 -12.13 -5.29 -12.14
C PRO A 7 -11.75 -4.92 -10.68
N ALA A 8 -12.28 -3.80 -10.20
CA ALA A 8 -12.32 -3.42 -8.78
C ALA A 8 -10.95 -3.30 -8.06
N GLU A 9 -9.91 -2.83 -8.76
CA GLU A 9 -8.60 -2.49 -8.17
C GLU A 9 -8.74 -1.46 -7.03
N GLU A 10 -9.53 -0.41 -7.22
CA GLU A 10 -9.81 0.64 -6.21
C GLU A 10 -10.63 0.13 -5.00
N GLY A 11 -10.98 -1.15 -4.99
CA GLY A 11 -11.80 -1.80 -3.97
C GLY A 11 -13.22 -2.09 -4.46
N ALA A 12 -13.79 -3.19 -3.94
CA ALA A 12 -15.16 -3.58 -4.23
C ALA A 12 -16.17 -2.69 -3.47
N PRO A 13 -17.41 -2.54 -3.99
CA PRO A 13 -18.50 -1.92 -3.24
C PRO A 13 -18.70 -2.56 -1.87
N ALA A 14 -19.25 -1.80 -0.91
CA ALA A 14 -19.47 -2.29 0.45
C ALA A 14 -20.36 -3.54 0.46
N GLY A 15 -19.87 -4.63 1.04
CA GLY A 15 -20.56 -5.92 1.11
C GLY A 15 -20.27 -6.86 -0.06
N GLU A 16 -19.45 -6.45 -1.03
CA GLU A 16 -19.02 -7.26 -2.17
C GLU A 16 -17.55 -7.67 -2.05
N ARG A 17 -17.14 -8.64 -2.88
CA ARG A 17 -15.76 -9.09 -3.06
C ARG A 17 -15.34 -8.75 -4.49
N GLY A 18 -14.06 -8.45 -4.72
CA GLY A 18 -13.56 -8.08 -6.04
C GLY A 18 -12.04 -8.03 -6.09
N GLY A 19 -11.50 -7.51 -7.19
CA GLY A 19 -10.05 -7.31 -7.34
C GLY A 19 -9.29 -8.59 -7.68
N ALA A 20 -7.97 -8.48 -7.65
CA ALA A 20 -7.04 -9.56 -8.01
C ALA A 20 -7.22 -10.79 -7.11
N ALA A 21 -7.50 -10.59 -5.82
CA ALA A 21 -7.70 -11.68 -4.87
C ALA A 21 -8.88 -12.59 -5.28
N LEU A 22 -10.02 -12.00 -5.69
CA LEU A 22 -11.16 -12.79 -6.16
C LEU A 22 -10.85 -13.49 -7.49
N MET A 23 -10.15 -12.82 -8.41
CA MET A 23 -9.75 -13.44 -9.67
C MET A 23 -8.86 -14.68 -9.43
N LEU A 24 -7.94 -14.63 -8.47
CA LEU A 24 -7.10 -15.78 -8.11
C LEU A 24 -7.92 -16.93 -7.51
N GLU A 25 -8.87 -16.64 -6.63
CA GLU A 25 -9.80 -17.64 -6.09
C GLU A 25 -10.64 -18.29 -7.19
N GLU A 26 -11.08 -17.50 -8.18
CA GLU A 26 -11.76 -17.95 -9.39
C GLU A 26 -10.81 -18.53 -10.45
N GLN A 27 -9.59 -18.90 -10.04
CA GLN A 27 -8.63 -19.65 -10.82
C GLN A 27 -8.08 -18.91 -12.04
N ALA A 28 -7.95 -17.57 -12.00
CA ALA A 28 -7.34 -16.80 -13.09
C ALA A 28 -5.93 -17.30 -13.49
N PHE A 29 -5.22 -17.98 -12.59
CA PHE A 29 -3.88 -18.53 -12.81
C PHE A 29 -3.83 -20.04 -13.14
N SER A 30 -4.96 -20.74 -13.29
CA SER A 30 -4.95 -22.21 -13.43
C SER A 30 -4.61 -22.74 -14.83
N ASP A 31 -5.09 -22.10 -15.91
CA ASP A 31 -4.82 -22.54 -17.29
C ASP A 31 -4.77 -21.37 -18.29
N PRO A 32 -3.66 -21.16 -19.03
CA PRO A 32 -2.32 -21.65 -18.69
C PRO A 32 -1.83 -21.02 -17.37
N VAL A 33 -0.98 -21.74 -16.63
CA VAL A 33 -0.30 -21.19 -15.44
C VAL A 33 0.77 -20.18 -15.90
N PRO A 34 0.70 -18.89 -15.51
CA PRO A 34 1.75 -17.94 -15.83
C PRO A 34 3.04 -18.26 -15.06
N GLU A 35 4.20 -18.04 -15.66
CA GLU A 35 5.51 -18.17 -14.99
C GLU A 35 6.06 -16.81 -14.51
N ALA A 36 5.45 -15.72 -14.98
CA ALA A 36 5.68 -14.36 -14.54
C ALA A 36 4.44 -13.51 -14.85
N VAL A 37 4.28 -12.41 -14.12
CA VAL A 37 3.19 -11.45 -14.32
C VAL A 37 3.74 -10.03 -14.47
N PHE A 38 3.23 -9.29 -15.45
CA PHE A 38 3.60 -7.91 -15.72
C PHE A 38 2.40 -7.01 -15.57
N GLY A 39 2.58 -5.84 -14.97
CA GLY A 39 1.56 -4.81 -14.87
C GLY A 39 2.15 -3.42 -15.06
N LEU A 40 1.29 -2.46 -15.39
CA LEU A 40 1.67 -1.06 -15.36
C LEU A 40 0.59 -0.22 -14.71
N HIS A 41 1.01 0.94 -14.19
CA HIS A 41 0.11 2.02 -13.82
C HIS A 41 0.59 3.35 -14.42
N VAL A 42 -0.34 4.24 -14.74
CA VAL A 42 0.00 5.60 -15.17
C VAL A 42 0.31 6.50 -13.97
N PHE A 43 1.38 7.28 -14.04
CA PHE A 43 1.80 8.21 -13.00
C PHE A 43 2.02 9.62 -13.58
N PRO A 44 1.88 10.68 -12.76
CA PRO A 44 2.15 12.07 -13.14
C PRO A 44 3.66 12.35 -13.27
N ALA A 45 4.34 11.56 -14.10
CA ALA A 45 5.73 11.72 -14.50
C ALA A 45 5.80 12.08 -16.00
N PRO A 46 6.92 12.62 -16.50
CA PRO A 46 7.02 13.04 -17.91
C PRO A 46 6.69 11.91 -18.89
N VAL A 47 5.91 12.19 -19.94
CA VAL A 47 5.74 11.26 -21.07
C VAL A 47 7.11 10.89 -21.62
N GLY A 48 7.29 9.61 -21.95
CA GLY A 48 8.60 9.08 -22.32
C GLY A 48 9.37 8.50 -21.14
N SER A 49 8.81 8.53 -19.92
CA SER A 49 9.40 7.86 -18.76
C SER A 49 8.70 6.55 -18.39
N ILE A 50 9.50 5.58 -17.95
CA ILE A 50 9.05 4.39 -17.23
C ILE A 50 9.73 4.40 -15.86
N LEU A 51 8.90 4.31 -14.81
CA LEU A 51 9.35 4.18 -13.44
C LEU A 51 9.42 2.72 -13.05
N TYR A 52 10.49 2.31 -12.38
CA TYR A 52 10.64 0.96 -11.87
C TYR A 52 11.42 0.97 -10.57
N ARG A 53 11.33 -0.11 -9.81
CA ARG A 53 12.09 -0.33 -8.58
C ARG A 53 12.16 -1.82 -8.28
N LYS A 54 13.29 -2.32 -7.79
CA LYS A 54 13.39 -3.69 -7.25
C LYS A 54 12.80 -3.76 -5.85
N GLY A 55 12.20 -4.89 -5.49
CA GLY A 55 11.54 -5.03 -4.19
C GLY A 55 10.32 -4.12 -4.10
N GLY A 56 10.00 -3.62 -2.90
CA GLY A 56 8.77 -2.84 -2.67
C GLY A 56 8.70 -1.56 -3.52
N PHE A 57 7.91 -1.60 -4.59
CA PHE A 57 7.65 -0.46 -5.48
C PHE A 57 6.48 0.38 -4.98
N LEU A 58 5.37 -0.26 -4.60
CA LEU A 58 4.21 0.34 -3.92
C LEU A 58 4.05 -0.24 -2.52
N ALA A 59 3.54 0.56 -1.60
CA ALA A 59 3.35 0.18 -0.20
C ALA A 59 2.18 -0.78 -0.01
N SER A 60 2.23 -1.56 1.06
CA SER A 60 1.04 -2.21 1.61
C SER A 60 0.05 -1.19 2.17
N ALA A 61 -1.20 -1.61 2.34
CA ALA A 61 -2.29 -0.78 2.88
C ALA A 61 -3.12 -1.55 3.90
N ASP A 62 -2.93 -1.29 5.20
CA ASP A 62 -3.76 -1.89 6.23
C ASP A 62 -4.65 -0.86 6.90
N ASN A 63 -5.82 -1.31 7.33
CA ASN A 63 -6.74 -0.52 8.14
C ASN A 63 -6.49 -0.82 9.62
N LEU A 64 -6.37 0.23 10.42
CA LEU A 64 -6.17 0.14 11.87
C LEU A 64 -7.42 0.63 12.58
N ARG A 65 -7.91 -0.16 13.53
CA ARG A 65 -8.96 0.23 14.48
C ARG A 65 -8.51 -0.08 15.89
N ILE A 66 -8.62 0.91 16.78
CA ILE A 66 -8.32 0.75 18.21
C ILE A 66 -9.54 1.21 19.00
N VAL A 67 -10.09 0.34 19.84
CA VAL A 67 -11.16 0.68 20.78
C VAL A 67 -10.58 0.70 22.18
N VAL A 68 -10.57 1.87 22.81
CA VAL A 68 -10.12 2.05 24.20
C VAL A 68 -11.34 2.08 25.10
N ARG A 69 -11.41 1.13 26.04
CA ARG A 69 -12.49 0.99 27.01
C ARG A 69 -12.01 1.44 28.38
N GLY A 70 -12.71 2.41 28.95
CA GLY A 70 -12.50 2.92 30.29
C GLY A 70 -13.71 2.67 31.18
N LYS A 71 -13.97 3.59 32.11
CA LYS A 71 -15.12 3.55 32.99
C LYS A 71 -15.68 4.96 33.13
N GLN A 72 -16.88 5.15 32.61
CA GLN A 72 -17.57 6.44 32.64
C GLN A 72 -17.69 6.98 34.07
N THR A 73 -17.47 8.28 34.23
CA THR A 73 -17.67 8.98 35.51
C THR A 73 -18.02 10.45 35.27
N HIS A 74 -18.49 11.13 36.31
CA HIS A 74 -18.71 12.57 36.29
C HIS A 74 -17.35 13.28 36.10
N GLY A 75 -17.28 14.29 35.22
CA GLY A 75 -16.02 14.96 34.88
C GLY A 75 -15.33 15.65 36.07
N ALA A 76 -16.10 16.03 37.10
CA ALA A 76 -15.57 16.58 38.36
C ALA A 76 -15.14 15.51 39.39
N MET A 77 -15.32 14.22 39.08
CA MET A 77 -14.95 13.09 39.95
C MET A 77 -14.20 12.02 39.15
N PRO A 78 -13.05 12.37 38.54
CA PRO A 78 -12.32 11.47 37.65
C PRO A 78 -11.84 10.19 38.33
N TRP A 79 -11.54 10.22 39.64
CA TRP A 79 -11.15 9.05 40.44
C TRP A 79 -12.24 7.97 40.56
N GLY A 80 -13.49 8.26 40.17
CA GLY A 80 -14.57 7.27 40.13
C GLY A 80 -14.53 6.34 38.92
N GLY A 81 -13.71 6.66 37.92
CA GLY A 81 -13.65 5.99 36.62
C GLY A 81 -12.23 5.88 36.06
N THR A 82 -12.18 5.51 34.78
CA THR A 82 -10.96 5.43 33.98
C THR A 82 -11.21 6.23 32.71
N ASP A 83 -10.37 7.21 32.42
CA ASP A 83 -10.58 8.13 31.30
C ASP A 83 -10.00 7.57 29.97
N PRO A 84 -10.85 7.14 29.03
CA PRO A 84 -10.38 6.61 27.74
C PRO A 84 -9.91 7.72 26.79
N ILE A 85 -10.28 9.00 26.97
CA ILE A 85 -9.80 10.12 26.15
C ILE A 85 -8.34 10.40 26.47
N VAL A 86 -7.99 10.49 27.76
CA VAL A 86 -6.59 10.66 28.19
C VAL A 86 -5.76 9.46 27.75
N THR A 87 -6.26 8.24 27.96
CA THR A 87 -5.60 7.01 27.55
C THR A 87 -5.35 6.96 26.04
N SER A 88 -6.35 7.31 25.22
CA SER A 88 -6.22 7.34 23.76
C SER A 88 -5.17 8.36 23.30
N SER A 89 -5.10 9.51 23.96
CA SER A 89 -4.11 10.56 23.66
C SER A 89 -2.67 10.08 23.93
N LEU A 90 -2.48 9.30 25.00
CA LEU A 90 -1.20 8.63 25.29
C LEU A 90 -0.89 7.56 24.25
N ILE A 91 -1.88 6.77 23.83
CA ILE A 91 -1.70 5.77 22.76
C ILE A 91 -1.27 6.45 21.46
N VAL A 92 -1.97 7.50 21.00
CA VAL A 92 -1.61 8.25 19.78
C VAL A 92 -0.15 8.71 19.84
N THR A 93 0.28 9.26 20.98
CA THR A 93 1.66 9.69 21.20
C THR A 93 2.63 8.51 21.18
N GLY A 94 2.30 7.42 21.86
CA GLY A 94 3.11 6.20 21.92
C GLY A 94 3.30 5.55 20.55
N LEU A 95 2.27 5.53 19.70
CA LEU A 95 2.35 4.97 18.34
C LEU A 95 3.42 5.67 17.49
N GLN A 96 3.66 6.98 17.70
CA GLN A 96 4.69 7.72 16.96
C GLN A 96 6.10 7.19 17.22
N THR A 97 6.33 6.55 18.38
CA THR A 97 7.62 5.97 18.74
C THR A 97 7.94 4.69 17.96
N ILE A 98 6.93 4.03 17.38
CA ILE A 98 7.12 2.81 16.59
C ILE A 98 7.95 3.14 15.35
N VAL A 99 7.44 4.03 14.50
CA VAL A 99 8.13 4.45 13.27
C VAL A 99 9.42 5.19 13.60
N SER A 100 9.39 6.12 14.56
CA SER A 100 10.56 6.97 14.80
C SER A 100 11.71 6.24 15.48
N ARG A 101 11.47 5.29 16.40
CA ARG A 101 12.52 4.71 17.27
C ARG A 101 12.68 3.19 17.17
N GLN A 102 11.72 2.48 16.59
CA GLN A 102 11.72 1.02 16.63
C GLN A 102 11.91 0.41 15.23
N VAL A 103 11.49 1.09 14.16
CA VAL A 103 11.64 0.61 12.77
C VAL A 103 12.97 1.09 12.17
N ASP A 104 13.68 0.20 11.48
CA ASP A 104 14.83 0.58 10.66
C ASP A 104 14.36 1.18 9.32
N LEU A 105 14.29 2.51 9.29
CA LEU A 105 13.87 3.24 8.09
C LEU A 105 14.94 3.28 6.98
N THR A 106 16.15 2.77 7.24
CA THR A 106 17.16 2.59 6.19
C THR A 106 16.88 1.37 5.34
N ASP A 107 16.13 0.40 5.88
CA ASP A 107 15.68 -0.81 5.18
C ASP A 107 14.35 -0.57 4.44
N SER A 108 13.29 -0.21 5.16
CA SER A 108 11.98 0.03 4.55
C SER A 108 11.19 1.12 5.26
N PRO A 109 10.58 2.07 4.51
CA PRO A 109 9.68 3.06 5.09
C PRO A 109 8.45 2.40 5.71
N ALA A 110 7.90 3.06 6.73
CA ALA A 110 6.64 2.71 7.36
C ALA A 110 5.88 3.98 7.77
N ILE A 111 4.55 3.93 7.69
CA ILE A 111 3.65 4.99 8.16
C ILE A 111 2.60 4.36 9.06
N VAL A 112 2.30 5.05 10.17
CA VAL A 112 1.15 4.75 11.04
C VAL A 112 0.41 6.06 11.26
N THR A 113 -0.81 6.15 10.77
CA THR A 113 -1.63 7.36 10.86
C THR A 113 -2.92 7.03 11.60
N ILE A 114 -3.29 7.84 12.60
CA ILE A 114 -4.65 7.87 13.15
C ILE A 114 -5.39 9.01 12.45
N GLY A 115 -6.37 8.67 11.62
CA GLY A 115 -7.15 9.62 10.82
C GLY A 115 -8.46 10.05 11.49
N SER A 116 -8.96 9.28 12.45
CA SER A 116 -10.17 9.60 13.21
C SER A 116 -10.04 9.18 14.66
N ILE A 117 -10.55 10.02 15.57
CA ILE A 117 -10.68 9.74 16.99
C ILE A 117 -12.04 10.25 17.48
N GLN A 118 -12.83 9.37 18.11
CA GLN A 118 -14.20 9.67 18.51
C GLN A 118 -14.49 9.10 19.90
N GLY A 119 -14.99 9.94 20.81
CA GLY A 119 -15.47 9.51 22.12
C GLY A 119 -16.06 10.66 22.92
N GLY A 120 -17.01 10.35 23.79
CA GLY A 120 -17.76 11.36 24.55
C GLY A 120 -18.89 12.02 23.77
N VAL A 121 -19.89 12.50 24.52
CA VAL A 121 -21.04 13.25 23.98
C VAL A 121 -21.24 14.57 24.71
N ARG A 122 -20.97 14.62 26.02
CA ARG A 122 -21.12 15.81 26.87
C ARG A 122 -19.79 16.19 27.52
N GLY A 123 -19.49 17.48 27.61
CA GLY A 123 -18.22 17.98 28.15
C GLY A 123 -18.02 17.80 29.66
N ASN A 124 -19.05 17.40 30.42
CA ASN A 124 -18.99 17.17 31.86
C ASN A 124 -19.02 15.68 32.25
N ILE A 125 -18.88 14.77 31.27
CA ILE A 125 -18.89 13.32 31.47
C ILE A 125 -17.63 12.74 30.81
N ILE A 126 -16.84 11.99 31.58
CA ILE A 126 -15.77 11.16 31.02
C ILE A 126 -16.46 9.93 30.41
N PRO A 127 -16.30 9.63 29.11
CA PRO A 127 -17.00 8.52 28.46
C PRO A 127 -16.52 7.14 28.93
N ASP A 128 -17.25 6.10 28.54
CA ASP A 128 -16.86 4.71 28.75
C ASP A 128 -15.88 4.19 27.68
N SER A 129 -15.80 4.86 26.52
CA SER A 129 -14.96 4.41 25.41
C SER A 129 -14.54 5.51 24.44
N VAL A 130 -13.46 5.24 23.70
CA VAL A 130 -12.98 6.01 22.55
C VAL A 130 -12.64 5.04 21.42
N VAL A 131 -12.97 5.41 20.19
CA VAL A 131 -12.64 4.67 18.97
C VAL A 131 -11.67 5.49 18.13
N MET A 132 -10.55 4.87 17.76
CA MET A 132 -9.58 5.42 16.82
C MET A 132 -9.54 4.58 15.54
N VAL A 133 -9.49 5.25 14.39
CA VAL A 133 -9.36 4.62 13.07
C VAL A 133 -8.18 5.24 12.33
N GLY A 134 -7.42 4.40 11.63
CA GLY A 134 -6.17 4.78 11.01
C GLY A 134 -5.76 3.89 9.84
N THR A 135 -4.58 4.17 9.29
CA THR A 135 -3.96 3.38 8.22
C THR A 135 -2.50 3.08 8.56
N ILE A 136 -2.03 1.91 8.11
CA ILE A 136 -0.64 1.48 8.20
C ILE A 136 -0.13 1.26 6.78
N ARG A 137 1.06 1.77 6.47
CA ARG A 137 1.75 1.57 5.18
C ARG A 137 3.15 1.05 5.41
N SER A 138 3.62 0.13 4.57
CA SER A 138 5.01 -0.35 4.57
C SER A 138 5.45 -0.80 3.19
N HIS A 139 6.75 -0.77 2.89
CA HIS A 139 7.33 -1.33 1.67
C HIS A 139 7.98 -2.71 1.86
N SER A 140 7.80 -3.33 3.03
CA SER A 140 8.32 -4.66 3.34
C SER A 140 7.33 -5.44 4.19
N ALA A 141 7.05 -6.68 3.81
CA ALA A 141 6.19 -7.57 4.59
C ALA A 141 6.73 -7.83 6.01
N ALA A 142 8.07 -7.86 6.15
CA ALA A 142 8.72 -8.01 7.45
C ALA A 142 8.50 -6.77 8.33
N VAL A 143 8.68 -5.57 7.77
CA VAL A 143 8.43 -4.31 8.49
C VAL A 143 6.95 -4.13 8.81
N GLN A 144 6.05 -4.51 7.89
CA GLN A 144 4.61 -4.51 8.13
C GLN A 144 4.23 -5.36 9.35
N THR A 145 4.68 -6.62 9.38
CA THR A 145 4.43 -7.55 10.50
C THR A 145 4.96 -6.99 11.82
N LEU A 146 6.18 -6.46 11.80
CA LEU A 146 6.82 -5.84 12.96
C LEU A 146 6.05 -4.63 13.48
N VAL A 147 5.56 -3.76 12.58
CA VAL A 147 4.76 -2.59 12.94
C VAL A 147 3.43 -3.03 13.55
N HIS A 148 2.76 -4.05 12.99
CA HIS A 148 1.51 -4.58 13.54
C HIS A 148 1.68 -5.10 14.97
N GLU A 149 2.71 -5.89 15.23
CA GLU A 149 3.04 -6.40 16.57
C GLU A 149 3.24 -5.24 17.55
N ARG A 150 4.01 -4.23 17.16
CA ARG A 150 4.35 -3.09 18.01
C ARG A 150 3.17 -2.18 18.28
N ILE A 151 2.24 -2.02 17.32
CA ILE A 151 1.01 -1.27 17.53
C ILE A 151 0.18 -1.93 18.64
N ARG A 152 -0.07 -3.24 18.54
CA ARG A 152 -0.81 -4.01 19.56
C ARG A 152 -0.17 -3.84 20.93
N ARG A 153 1.12 -4.19 21.03
CA ARG A 153 1.88 -4.07 22.28
C ARG A 153 1.83 -2.67 22.88
N THR A 154 2.04 -1.62 22.07
CA THR A 154 2.09 -0.23 22.54
C THR A 154 0.72 0.22 23.04
N ALA A 155 -0.34 -0.01 22.26
CA ALA A 155 -1.69 0.41 22.63
C ALA A 155 -2.18 -0.32 23.89
N GLU A 156 -2.03 -1.64 23.92
CA GLU A 156 -2.46 -2.48 25.04
C GLU A 156 -1.68 -2.17 26.33
N SER A 157 -0.36 -2.00 26.24
CA SER A 157 0.47 -1.68 27.42
C SER A 157 0.17 -0.30 27.99
N ILE A 158 -0.04 0.71 27.13
CA ILE A 158 -0.42 2.06 27.57
C ILE A 158 -1.79 2.01 28.23
N ALA A 159 -2.78 1.36 27.61
CA ALA A 159 -4.12 1.24 28.20
C ALA A 159 -4.08 0.55 29.57
N ALA A 160 -3.39 -0.59 29.67
CA ALA A 160 -3.24 -1.31 30.92
C ALA A 160 -2.61 -0.45 32.02
N SER A 161 -1.60 0.38 31.69
CA SER A 161 -0.96 1.29 32.63
C SER A 161 -1.90 2.37 33.20
N GLN A 162 -2.96 2.71 32.46
CA GLN A 162 -3.98 3.69 32.87
C GLN A 162 -5.18 3.03 33.56
N GLY A 163 -5.22 1.70 33.68
CA GLY A 163 -6.38 0.96 34.17
C GLY A 163 -7.52 0.84 33.15
N ALA A 164 -7.20 1.00 31.86
CA ALA A 164 -8.09 0.84 30.72
C ALA A 164 -7.75 -0.45 29.94
N GLU A 165 -8.60 -0.80 28.97
CA GLU A 165 -8.35 -1.87 28.00
C GLU A 165 -8.31 -1.28 26.59
N ALA A 166 -7.40 -1.75 25.74
CA ALA A 166 -7.37 -1.40 24.33
C ALA A 166 -7.53 -2.67 23.49
N GLU A 167 -8.52 -2.67 22.60
CA GLU A 167 -8.76 -3.70 21.60
C GLU A 167 -8.24 -3.20 20.26
N VAL A 168 -7.24 -3.89 19.70
CA VAL A 168 -6.61 -3.50 18.42
C VAL A 168 -6.99 -4.48 17.33
N THR A 169 -7.68 -3.97 16.30
CA THR A 169 -8.00 -4.69 15.07
C THR A 169 -7.17 -4.10 13.93
N ILE A 170 -6.51 -4.97 13.17
CA ILE A 170 -5.78 -4.60 11.96
C ILE A 170 -6.34 -5.47 10.84
N ASP A 171 -7.07 -4.85 9.92
CA ASP A 171 -7.55 -5.52 8.72
C ASP A 171 -6.46 -5.37 7.65
N ILE A 172 -5.82 -6.48 7.32
CA ILE A 172 -4.77 -6.53 6.31
C ILE A 172 -5.42 -6.26 4.95
N GLY A 173 -5.02 -5.17 4.30
CA GLY A 173 -5.48 -4.84 2.96
C GLY A 173 -4.46 -5.31 1.93
N TYR A 174 -4.14 -4.44 0.97
CA TYR A 174 -3.26 -4.83 -0.13
C TYR A 174 -1.83 -5.10 0.38
N PRO A 175 -1.23 -6.24 -0.01
CA PRO A 175 0.18 -6.50 0.24
C PRO A 175 1.09 -5.46 -0.40
N VAL A 176 2.39 -5.50 -0.06
CA VAL A 176 3.41 -4.71 -0.75
C VAL A 176 3.46 -5.14 -2.21
N THR A 177 3.39 -4.19 -3.16
CA THR A 177 3.68 -4.49 -4.57
C THR A 177 5.19 -4.55 -4.75
N ALA A 178 5.73 -5.75 -4.52
CA ALA A 178 7.15 -6.02 -4.64
C ALA A 178 7.48 -6.57 -6.03
N ASN A 179 8.40 -5.90 -6.73
CA ASN A 179 8.94 -6.40 -7.98
C ASN A 179 10.03 -7.43 -7.70
N ASP A 180 9.93 -8.60 -8.34
CA ASP A 180 10.93 -9.66 -8.24
C ASP A 180 12.28 -9.15 -8.77
N ALA A 181 13.33 -9.28 -7.96
CA ALA A 181 14.62 -8.67 -8.25
C ALA A 181 15.26 -9.25 -9.52
N ALA A 182 15.20 -10.58 -9.69
CA ALA A 182 15.82 -11.27 -10.83
C ALA A 182 15.06 -10.98 -12.13
N LEU A 183 13.73 -10.96 -12.09
CA LEU A 183 12.88 -10.58 -13.22
C LEU A 183 13.11 -9.12 -13.59
N THR A 184 13.17 -8.23 -12.61
CA THR A 184 13.44 -6.81 -12.84
C THR A 184 14.79 -6.61 -13.53
N ASP A 185 15.86 -7.26 -13.04
CA ASP A 185 17.18 -7.21 -13.67
C ASP A 185 17.15 -7.68 -15.12
N ARG A 186 16.51 -8.84 -15.36
CA ARG A 186 16.39 -9.43 -16.69
C ARG A 186 15.66 -8.51 -17.67
N MET A 187 14.66 -7.77 -17.19
CA MET A 187 13.76 -6.97 -18.02
C MET A 187 14.18 -5.50 -18.19
N THR A 188 15.17 -5.04 -17.41
CA THR A 188 15.59 -3.63 -17.38
C THR A 188 16.06 -3.15 -18.75
N GLU A 189 16.83 -3.95 -19.49
CA GLU A 189 17.31 -3.59 -20.85
C GLU A 189 16.15 -3.46 -21.85
N THR A 190 15.14 -4.31 -21.75
CA THR A 190 13.94 -4.25 -22.59
C THR A 190 13.21 -2.94 -22.36
N LEU A 191 13.00 -2.53 -21.10
CA LEU A 191 12.38 -1.25 -20.76
C LEU A 191 13.24 -0.08 -21.26
N ARG A 192 14.56 -0.15 -21.10
CA ARG A 192 15.49 0.87 -21.61
C ARG A 192 15.42 1.00 -23.12
N GLY A 193 15.26 -0.09 -23.85
CA GLY A 193 15.06 -0.07 -25.30
C GLY A 193 13.80 0.69 -25.74
N VAL A 194 12.78 0.78 -24.88
CA VAL A 194 11.51 1.48 -25.17
C VAL A 194 11.60 2.98 -24.94
N VAL A 195 12.25 3.41 -23.85
CA VAL A 195 12.27 4.81 -23.40
C VAL A 195 13.64 5.49 -23.42
N GLY A 196 14.69 4.76 -23.77
CA GLY A 196 16.08 5.22 -23.66
C GLY A 196 16.59 5.26 -22.22
N THR A 197 17.87 5.56 -22.05
CA THR A 197 18.52 5.61 -20.73
C THR A 197 17.92 6.68 -19.82
N GLU A 198 17.64 7.87 -20.36
CA GLU A 198 17.08 8.99 -19.58
C GLU A 198 15.61 8.76 -19.20
N GLY A 199 14.87 8.01 -20.01
CA GLY A 199 13.47 7.69 -19.76
C GLY A 199 13.26 6.55 -18.77
N LEU A 200 14.27 5.72 -18.50
CA LEU A 200 14.15 4.64 -17.52
C LEU A 200 14.59 5.13 -16.13
N VAL A 201 13.63 5.36 -15.25
CA VAL A 201 13.85 6.01 -13.95
C VAL A 201 13.68 5.01 -12.81
N GLU A 202 14.72 4.82 -12.02
CA GLU A 202 14.59 4.11 -10.75
C GLU A 202 13.83 5.00 -9.76
N SER A 203 12.60 4.60 -9.44
CA SER A 203 11.69 5.38 -8.61
C SER A 203 12.08 5.29 -7.14
N PRO A 204 11.95 6.37 -6.34
CA PRO A 204 11.83 6.22 -4.90
C PRO A 204 10.59 5.38 -4.54
N PRO A 205 10.50 4.86 -3.29
CA PRO A 205 9.30 4.18 -2.80
C PRO A 205 8.05 5.07 -2.95
N ILE A 206 6.97 4.50 -3.50
CA ILE A 206 5.68 5.19 -3.66
C ILE A 206 4.69 4.63 -2.63
N MET A 207 4.15 5.49 -1.77
CA MET A 207 3.29 5.07 -0.65
C MET A 207 1.82 4.76 -1.04
N GLY A 208 1.52 4.76 -2.34
CA GLY A 208 0.29 4.18 -2.87
C GLY A 208 0.27 2.66 -2.65
N ALA A 209 -0.88 2.04 -2.87
CA ALA A 209 -1.03 0.59 -2.81
C ALA A 209 -1.76 0.10 -4.06
N GLU A 210 -1.62 -1.17 -4.37
CA GLU A 210 -2.07 -1.75 -5.62
C GLU A 210 -2.30 -3.24 -5.40
N ASP A 211 -3.47 -3.74 -5.81
CA ASP A 211 -3.86 -5.14 -5.58
C ASP A 211 -3.26 -6.10 -6.62
N PHE A 212 -2.58 -5.61 -7.67
CA PHE A 212 -1.64 -6.41 -8.48
C PHE A 212 -0.65 -7.21 -7.62
N SER A 213 -0.33 -6.70 -6.41
CA SER A 213 0.48 -7.40 -5.42
C SER A 213 -0.01 -8.82 -5.11
N TYR A 214 -1.32 -9.11 -5.20
CA TYR A 214 -1.84 -10.47 -5.08
C TYR A 214 -1.31 -11.39 -6.19
N PHE A 215 -1.31 -10.93 -7.44
CA PHE A 215 -0.74 -11.69 -8.55
C PHE A 215 0.77 -11.88 -8.41
N ALA A 216 1.48 -10.83 -7.99
CA ALA A 216 2.93 -10.85 -7.81
C ALA A 216 3.40 -11.72 -6.63
N ASN A 217 2.50 -12.08 -5.72
CA ASN A 217 2.78 -13.04 -4.65
C ASN A 217 2.67 -14.50 -5.08
N GLU A 218 1.95 -14.78 -6.18
CA GLU A 218 1.80 -16.14 -6.71
C GLU A 218 2.94 -16.52 -7.67
N VAL A 219 3.43 -15.56 -8.46
CA VAL A 219 4.50 -15.75 -9.45
C VAL A 219 5.39 -14.50 -9.53
N PRO A 220 6.65 -14.59 -10.02
CA PRO A 220 7.51 -13.44 -10.19
C PRO A 220 6.82 -12.28 -10.91
N GLY A 221 6.65 -11.16 -10.21
CA GLY A 221 5.94 -9.98 -10.70
C GLY A 221 6.87 -8.83 -11.05
N LEU A 222 6.53 -8.08 -12.10
CA LEU A 222 7.14 -6.78 -12.40
C LEU A 222 6.04 -5.77 -12.76
N PHE A 223 5.84 -4.81 -11.87
CA PHE A 223 4.94 -3.68 -11.99
C PHE A 223 5.74 -2.40 -12.26
N ILE A 224 5.36 -1.66 -13.29
CA ILE A 224 6.07 -0.44 -13.70
C ILE A 224 5.14 0.77 -13.73
N GLY A 225 5.70 1.96 -13.52
CA GLY A 225 5.00 3.21 -13.74
C GLY A 225 5.21 3.73 -15.17
N LEU A 226 4.19 4.32 -15.78
CA LEU A 226 4.26 5.00 -17.07
C LEU A 226 3.98 6.49 -16.88
N GLY A 227 4.90 7.35 -17.29
CA GLY A 227 4.69 8.80 -17.23
C GLY A 227 3.66 9.28 -18.25
N VAL A 228 2.72 10.12 -17.80
CA VAL A 228 1.65 10.70 -18.62
C VAL A 228 1.57 12.22 -18.61
N THR A 229 2.51 12.91 -17.95
CA THR A 229 2.56 14.38 -17.92
C THR A 229 3.30 14.92 -19.15
N PRO A 230 2.71 15.83 -19.93
CA PRO A 230 3.41 16.46 -21.06
C PRO A 230 4.73 17.13 -20.60
N PRO A 231 5.90 16.76 -21.16
CA PRO A 231 7.17 17.34 -20.76
C PRO A 231 7.24 18.86 -20.93
N GLU A 232 6.51 19.39 -21.92
CA GLU A 232 6.39 20.82 -22.20
C GLU A 232 5.51 21.58 -21.20
N ASN A 233 4.61 20.88 -20.48
CA ASN A 233 3.65 21.46 -19.53
C ASN A 233 3.62 20.67 -18.20
N PRO A 234 4.71 20.69 -17.40
CA PRO A 234 4.81 19.90 -16.17
C PRO A 234 3.72 20.19 -15.13
N GLU A 235 3.16 21.40 -15.13
CA GLU A 235 2.09 21.84 -14.24
C GLU A 235 0.77 21.08 -14.41
N MET A 236 0.58 20.38 -15.54
CA MET A 236 -0.57 19.52 -15.76
C MET A 236 -0.44 18.15 -15.07
N GLY A 237 0.70 17.85 -14.45
CA GLY A 237 0.96 16.61 -13.70
C GLY A 237 0.22 16.54 -12.37
N ALA A 238 -1.10 16.69 -12.37
CA ALA A 238 -1.92 16.47 -11.18
C ALA A 238 -1.88 14.97 -10.77
N PRO A 239 -1.85 14.66 -9.47
CA PRO A 239 -1.75 13.28 -9.01
C PRO A 239 -2.98 12.44 -9.38
N ASN A 240 -2.81 11.13 -9.42
CA ASN A 240 -3.92 10.18 -9.48
C ASN A 240 -4.96 10.52 -8.38
N HIS A 241 -6.24 10.30 -8.69
CA HIS A 241 -7.40 10.68 -7.84
C HIS A 241 -7.66 12.20 -7.72
N SER A 242 -6.86 13.06 -8.37
CA SER A 242 -7.19 14.48 -8.50
C SER A 242 -8.31 14.70 -9.53
N PRO A 243 -9.27 15.62 -9.31
CA PRO A 243 -10.21 16.03 -10.35
C PRO A 243 -9.53 16.75 -11.53
N LEU A 244 -8.26 17.11 -11.40
CA LEU A 244 -7.42 17.70 -12.45
C LEU A 244 -6.50 16.68 -13.12
N PHE A 245 -6.59 15.39 -12.76
CA PHE A 245 -5.76 14.35 -13.36
C PHE A 245 -5.90 14.37 -14.88
N TYR A 246 -4.75 14.39 -15.56
CA TYR A 246 -4.67 14.39 -17.02
C TYR A 246 -3.63 13.36 -17.44
N ALA A 247 -4.00 12.56 -18.44
CA ALA A 247 -3.11 11.58 -19.05
C ALA A 247 -2.90 11.94 -20.52
N ASP A 248 -1.66 12.26 -20.88
CA ASP A 248 -1.29 12.46 -22.26
C ASP A 248 -1.22 11.12 -23.02
N GLU A 249 -2.07 11.00 -24.05
CA GLU A 249 -2.20 9.79 -24.85
C GLU A 249 -0.93 9.42 -25.64
N ARG A 250 0.04 10.35 -25.78
CA ARG A 250 1.39 10.01 -26.31
C ARG A 250 2.07 8.90 -25.49
N ALA A 251 1.65 8.68 -24.25
CA ALA A 251 2.11 7.59 -23.40
C ALA A 251 1.57 6.20 -23.81
N LEU A 252 0.38 6.11 -24.43
CA LEU A 252 -0.24 4.82 -24.81
C LEU A 252 0.67 3.91 -25.65
N PRO A 253 1.28 4.38 -26.76
CA PRO A 253 2.19 3.53 -27.53
C PRO A 253 3.45 3.15 -26.75
N ILE A 254 3.88 3.93 -25.75
CA ILE A 254 5.02 3.59 -24.88
C ILE A 254 4.63 2.45 -23.94
N GLY A 255 3.50 2.56 -23.25
CA GLY A 255 2.98 1.51 -22.36
C GLY A 255 2.74 0.19 -23.10
N MET A 256 2.16 0.25 -24.31
CA MET A 256 1.98 -0.91 -25.17
C MET A 256 3.32 -1.56 -25.54
N ARG A 257 4.31 -0.77 -25.99
CA ARG A 257 5.65 -1.28 -26.31
C ARG A 257 6.34 -1.88 -25.09
N ALA A 258 6.17 -1.30 -23.91
CA ALA A 258 6.73 -1.82 -22.67
C ALA A 258 6.15 -3.20 -22.35
N LEU A 259 4.83 -3.34 -22.19
CA LEU A 259 4.22 -4.63 -21.86
C LEU A 259 4.46 -5.70 -22.93
N ALA A 260 4.33 -5.33 -24.22
CA ALA A 260 4.59 -6.26 -25.32
C ALA A 260 6.07 -6.69 -25.36
N GLY A 261 6.99 -5.75 -25.17
CA GLY A 261 8.43 -6.01 -25.10
C GLY A 261 8.79 -6.96 -23.96
N LEU A 262 8.27 -6.69 -22.75
CA LEU A 262 8.46 -7.57 -21.58
C LEU A 262 7.98 -9.00 -21.87
N ALA A 263 6.77 -9.16 -22.41
CA ALA A 263 6.21 -10.45 -22.73
C ALA A 263 7.02 -11.19 -23.81
N LEU A 264 7.43 -10.49 -24.88
CA LEU A 264 8.22 -11.07 -25.97
C LEU A 264 9.61 -11.49 -25.50
N GLU A 265 10.29 -10.64 -24.74
CA GLU A 265 11.61 -10.96 -24.18
C GLU A 265 11.55 -12.17 -23.24
N TYR A 266 10.57 -12.18 -22.33
CA TYR A 266 10.41 -13.28 -21.38
C TYR A 266 10.20 -14.63 -22.09
N LEU A 267 9.41 -14.64 -23.16
CA LEU A 267 9.11 -15.83 -23.96
C LEU A 267 10.27 -16.25 -24.88
N SER A 268 11.02 -15.29 -25.43
CA SER A 268 12.09 -15.56 -26.40
C SER A 268 13.37 -16.07 -25.75
N ALA A 269 13.65 -15.64 -24.51
CA ALA A 269 14.81 -16.11 -23.75
C ALA A 269 14.57 -17.46 -23.02
N ARG A 270 13.52 -18.21 -23.40
CA ARG A 270 13.43 -19.64 -23.05
C ARG A 270 14.42 -20.42 -23.92
N PRO A 271 15.23 -21.34 -23.36
CA PRO A 271 15.80 -22.41 -24.18
C PRO A 271 14.65 -23.08 -24.92
N ALA A 272 14.84 -23.40 -26.20
CA ALA A 272 13.90 -24.28 -26.89
C ALA A 272 13.74 -25.53 -26.01
N MET A 273 12.51 -25.82 -25.58
CA MET A 273 12.24 -27.09 -24.91
C MET A 273 12.38 -28.19 -25.96
N ASP A 274 13.42 -29.01 -25.82
CA ASP A 274 13.55 -30.30 -26.49
C ASP A 274 12.48 -31.29 -25.98
#